data_AF-A0A6N9VL62-F1
#
_entry.id   AF-A0A6N9VL62-F1
#
_cell.length_a   1.000
_cell.length_b   1.000
_cell.length_c   1.000
_cell.angle_alpha   90.00
_cell.angle_beta   90.00
_cell.angle_gamma   90.00
#
_symmetry.space_group_name_H-M   'P 1'
#
loop_
_entity.id
_entity.type
_entity.pdbx_description
1 polymer ?
#
loop_
_entity_poly.entity_id
_entity_poly.type
_entity_poly.pdbx_seq_one_letter_code
_entity_poly.pdbx_strand_id
1 'polypeptide(L)'
;FTEEFERVEGKLANPGGKTTWTPFPKTTNFMPYFAEIAKTDAKAVYCFYAGKAAIDFAKQYAQSDIAHLPLYTAFVTEGSVLQAQGDAAKGIYSVLNYAADLDNEANRTFVADWTAKHDTQPTTYAMSSYDAAAVLDKAVA
;
A
#
# COMPACT_ATOMS: atom_id res chain seq x y z
N PHE A 1 -8.62 0.84 -10.51
CA PHE A 1 -8.00 2.16 -10.32
C PHE A 1 -8.01 2.94 -11.63
N THR A 2 -7.27 2.53 -12.66
CA THR A 2 -7.11 3.31 -13.91
C THR A 2 -8.42 3.72 -14.57
N GLU A 3 -9.34 2.78 -14.78
CA GLU A 3 -10.65 3.06 -15.38
C GLU A 3 -11.43 4.12 -14.59
N GLU A 4 -11.46 3.99 -13.26
CA GLU A 4 -12.12 4.96 -12.38
C GLU A 4 -11.40 6.31 -12.36
N PHE A 5 -10.06 6.32 -12.40
CA PHE A 5 -9.26 7.54 -12.45
C PHE A 5 -9.52 8.30 -13.75
N GLU A 6 -9.57 7.61 -14.89
CA GLU A 6 -9.93 8.18 -16.18
C GLU A 6 -11.39 8.65 -16.22
N ARG A 7 -12.32 7.90 -15.60
CA ARG A 7 -13.75 8.27 -15.51
C ARG A 7 -13.97 9.61 -14.81
N VAL A 8 -13.13 9.95 -13.83
CA VAL A 8 -13.15 11.25 -13.14
C VAL A 8 -12.19 12.27 -13.76
N GLU A 9 -11.88 12.11 -15.05
CA GLU A 9 -11.04 13.01 -15.86
C GLU A 9 -9.55 13.04 -15.47
N GLY A 10 -9.10 12.07 -14.68
CA GLY A 10 -7.69 11.84 -14.40
C GLY A 10 -6.92 11.45 -15.65
N LYS A 11 -5.66 11.89 -15.74
CA LYS A 11 -4.76 11.63 -16.88
C LYS A 11 -3.49 10.95 -16.40
N LEU A 12 -3.15 9.82 -17.00
CA LEU A 12 -1.89 9.14 -16.72
C LEU A 12 -0.75 9.88 -17.43
N ALA A 13 0.27 10.27 -16.66
CA ALA A 13 1.54 10.78 -17.18
C ALA A 13 2.45 9.65 -17.71
N ASN A 14 2.06 8.38 -17.52
CA ASN A 14 2.80 7.22 -17.99
C ASN A 14 2.97 7.25 -19.53
N PRO A 15 4.08 6.70 -20.07
CA PRO A 15 4.27 6.57 -21.50
C PRO A 15 3.07 5.91 -22.20
N GLY A 16 2.56 6.56 -23.25
CA GLY A 16 1.40 6.07 -24.01
C GLY A 16 0.06 6.15 -23.28
N GLY A 17 -0.02 6.86 -22.14
CA GLY A 17 -1.26 7.06 -21.39
C GLY A 17 -1.81 5.78 -20.77
N LYS A 18 -0.96 4.79 -20.48
CA LYS A 18 -1.36 3.47 -19.96
C LYS A 18 -0.63 3.12 -18.68
N THR A 19 -1.29 2.35 -17.83
CA THR A 19 -0.67 1.81 -16.61
C THR A 19 0.57 0.99 -16.93
N THR A 20 1.65 1.24 -16.19
CA THR A 20 2.87 0.44 -16.26
C THR A 20 2.75 -0.77 -15.34
N TRP A 21 2.80 -1.97 -15.92
CA TRP A 21 2.77 -3.23 -15.17
C TRP A 21 4.19 -3.77 -15.00
N THR A 22 4.63 -3.90 -13.76
CA THR A 22 5.93 -4.52 -13.45
C THR A 22 5.84 -6.05 -13.52
N PRO A 23 6.84 -6.76 -14.07
CA PRO A 23 6.89 -8.22 -14.06
C PRO A 23 6.71 -8.85 -12.67
N PHE A 24 5.58 -9.53 -12.44
CA PHE A 24 5.30 -10.23 -11.19
C PHE A 24 5.72 -11.71 -11.27
N PRO A 25 6.37 -12.29 -10.25
CA PRO A 25 6.90 -11.68 -9.01
C PRO A 25 8.38 -11.24 -9.13
N LYS A 26 8.89 -11.01 -10.34
CA LYS A 26 10.33 -10.90 -10.61
C LYS A 26 10.93 -9.52 -10.35
N THR A 27 10.11 -8.46 -10.35
CA THR A 27 10.61 -7.11 -10.16
C THR A 27 11.07 -6.88 -8.72
N THR A 28 12.38 -6.64 -8.57
CA THR A 28 13.03 -6.27 -7.30
C THR A 28 13.77 -4.93 -7.38
N ASN A 29 14.00 -4.41 -8.59
CA ASN A 29 14.61 -3.12 -8.84
C ASN A 29 13.60 -2.19 -9.53
N PHE A 30 13.22 -1.12 -8.83
CA PHE A 30 12.25 -0.11 -9.25
C PHE A 30 12.90 1.16 -9.79
N MET A 31 14.22 1.35 -9.60
CA MET A 31 14.94 2.55 -10.03
C MET A 31 14.77 2.88 -11.52
N PRO A 32 14.76 1.92 -12.46
CA PRO A 32 14.48 2.23 -13.87
C PRO A 32 13.09 2.83 -14.09
N TYR A 33 12.08 2.37 -13.35
CA TYR A 33 10.71 2.92 -13.46
C TYR A 33 10.63 4.33 -12.90
N PHE A 34 11.34 4.62 -11.80
CA PHE A 34 11.43 5.97 -11.26
C PHE A 34 12.16 6.93 -12.21
N ALA A 35 13.22 6.47 -12.88
CA ALA A 35 13.93 7.23 -13.89
C ALA A 35 13.03 7.56 -15.11
N GLU A 36 12.12 6.66 -15.49
CA GLU A 36 11.12 6.96 -16.52
C GLU A 36 10.07 7.97 -16.03
N ILE A 37 9.58 7.85 -14.78
CA ILE A 37 8.64 8.82 -14.19
C ILE A 37 9.28 10.22 -14.12
N ALA A 38 10.56 10.31 -13.78
CA ALA A 38 11.31 11.59 -13.71
C ALA A 38 11.36 12.35 -15.04
N LYS A 39 11.12 11.67 -16.18
CA LYS A 39 11.06 12.27 -17.52
C LYS A 39 9.65 12.73 -17.91
N THR A 40 8.66 12.51 -17.04
CA THR A 40 7.26 12.88 -17.28
C THR A 40 6.89 14.17 -16.52
N ASP A 41 5.68 14.66 -16.74
CA ASP A 41 5.10 15.77 -15.98
C ASP A 41 4.25 15.31 -14.78
N ALA A 42 4.39 14.05 -14.35
CA ALA A 42 3.63 13.44 -13.27
C ALA A 42 3.59 14.33 -12.01
N LYS A 43 2.39 14.47 -11.43
CA LYS A 43 2.16 15.25 -10.20
C LYS A 43 2.09 14.40 -8.95
N ALA A 44 1.96 13.09 -9.10
CA ALA A 44 1.93 12.10 -8.05
C ALA A 44 2.23 10.72 -8.64
N VAL A 45 2.59 9.78 -7.78
CA VAL A 45 2.72 8.37 -8.11
C VAL A 45 1.63 7.59 -7.39
N TYR A 46 0.98 6.67 -8.09
CA TYR A 46 0.15 5.63 -7.46
C TYR A 46 0.78 4.26 -7.68
N CYS A 47 0.86 3.42 -6.65
CA CYS A 47 1.32 2.05 -6.79
C CYS A 47 0.56 1.03 -5.93
N PHE A 48 0.72 -0.24 -6.29
CA PHE A 48 0.20 -1.40 -5.55
C PHE A 48 1.33 -2.41 -5.43
N TYR A 49 1.73 -2.73 -4.20
CA TYR A 49 2.67 -3.80 -3.89
C TYR A 49 2.37 -4.37 -2.51
N ALA A 50 2.77 -5.62 -2.30
CA ALA A 50 2.72 -6.28 -1.00
C ALA A 50 4.03 -7.03 -0.73
N GLY A 51 4.23 -7.45 0.52
CA GLY A 51 5.37 -8.25 0.93
C GLY A 51 6.72 -7.58 0.61
N LYS A 52 7.70 -8.37 0.14
CA LYS A 52 9.06 -7.87 -0.14
C LYS A 52 9.09 -6.75 -1.18
N ALA A 53 8.23 -6.82 -2.20
CA ALA A 53 8.15 -5.79 -3.24
C ALA A 53 7.71 -4.43 -2.67
N ALA A 54 6.82 -4.40 -1.69
CA ALA A 54 6.41 -3.16 -1.02
C ALA A 54 7.56 -2.54 -0.20
N ILE A 55 8.39 -3.35 0.45
CA ILE A 55 9.59 -2.89 1.16
C ILE A 55 10.57 -2.26 0.15
N ASP A 56 10.84 -2.98 -0.94
CA ASP A 56 11.81 -2.55 -1.95
C ASP A 56 11.34 -1.29 -2.67
N PHE A 57 10.06 -1.22 -3.04
CA PHE A 57 9.49 -0.05 -3.69
C PHE A 57 9.61 1.19 -2.81
N ALA A 58 9.15 1.13 -1.55
CA ALA A 58 9.18 2.29 -0.65
C ALA A 58 10.61 2.77 -0.37
N LYS A 59 11.56 1.85 -0.14
CA LYS A 59 12.96 2.20 0.11
C LYS A 59 13.63 2.82 -1.12
N GLN A 60 13.41 2.25 -2.30
CA GLN A 60 13.99 2.79 -3.54
C GLN A 60 13.31 4.09 -3.95
N TYR A 61 12.00 4.23 -3.72
CA TYR A 61 11.27 5.47 -3.92
C TYR A 61 11.88 6.62 -3.11
N ALA A 62 12.11 6.40 -1.82
CA ALA A 62 12.71 7.40 -0.92
C ALA A 62 14.13 7.83 -1.32
N GLN A 63 14.83 7.03 -2.14
CA GLN A 63 16.18 7.29 -2.65
C GLN A 63 16.17 7.81 -4.10
N SER A 64 15.01 7.88 -4.73
CA SER A 64 14.89 8.22 -6.15
C SER A 64 14.75 9.72 -6.39
N ASP A 65 15.05 10.15 -7.61
CA ASP A 65 14.89 11.55 -8.03
C ASP A 65 13.42 12.02 -8.02
N ILE A 66 12.46 11.10 -7.90
CA ILE A 66 11.03 11.40 -7.84
C ILE A 66 10.48 11.42 -6.40
N ALA A 67 11.32 11.23 -5.37
CA ALA A 67 10.88 11.20 -3.96
C ALA A 67 10.13 12.46 -3.50
N HIS A 68 10.28 13.56 -4.25
CA HIS A 68 9.57 14.82 -4.03
C HIS A 68 8.10 14.81 -4.49
N LEU A 69 7.68 13.83 -5.30
CA LEU A 69 6.28 13.67 -5.67
C LEU A 69 5.48 13.12 -4.48
N PRO A 70 4.16 13.34 -4.38
CA PRO A 70 3.32 12.58 -3.47
C PRO A 70 3.19 11.13 -3.92
N LEU A 71 3.36 10.17 -3.00
CA LEU A 71 3.16 8.75 -3.26
C LEU A 71 1.87 8.26 -2.59
N TYR A 72 0.93 7.80 -3.42
CA TYR A 72 -0.31 7.15 -3.01
C TYR A 72 -0.21 5.63 -3.24
N THR A 73 -0.71 4.82 -2.32
CA THR A 73 -0.56 3.37 -2.44
C THR A 73 -1.75 2.57 -1.94
N ALA A 74 -1.77 1.28 -2.28
CA ALA A 74 -2.54 0.26 -1.60
C ALA A 74 -1.60 -0.89 -1.18
N PHE A 75 -1.78 -1.39 0.05
CA PHE A 75 -1.08 -2.54 0.67
C PHE A 75 0.43 -2.36 0.95
N VAL A 76 0.98 -1.17 0.73
CA VAL A 76 2.43 -0.93 0.86
C VAL A 76 2.86 -0.64 2.30
N THR A 77 2.07 0.09 3.08
CA THR A 77 2.47 0.61 4.40
C THR A 77 1.65 0.02 5.54
N GLU A 78 1.62 -1.32 5.66
CA GLU A 78 0.90 -2.01 6.73
C GLU A 78 1.71 -3.17 7.35
N GLY A 79 1.33 -3.55 8.58
CA GLY A 79 1.91 -4.68 9.32
C GLY A 79 3.45 -4.72 9.35
N SER A 80 4.02 -5.89 9.11
CA SER A 80 5.48 -6.12 9.14
C SER A 80 6.24 -5.36 8.04
N VAL A 81 5.57 -5.07 6.92
CA VAL A 81 6.18 -4.32 5.80
C VAL A 81 6.46 -2.89 6.23
N LEU A 82 5.51 -2.22 6.91
CA LEU A 82 5.69 -0.87 7.45
C LEU A 82 6.87 -0.80 8.42
N GLN A 83 6.98 -1.76 9.33
CA GLN A 83 8.12 -1.85 10.26
C GLN A 83 9.45 -2.00 9.51
N ALA A 84 9.49 -2.84 8.46
CA ALA A 84 10.70 -3.07 7.67
C ALA A 84 11.08 -1.87 6.78
N GLN A 85 10.12 -1.02 6.40
CA GLN A 85 10.35 0.21 5.64
C GLN A 85 11.02 1.29 6.49
N GLY A 86 10.60 1.45 7.75
CA GLY A 86 11.11 2.48 8.65
C GLY A 86 10.88 3.89 8.09
N ASP A 87 11.90 4.74 8.13
CA ASP A 87 11.81 6.14 7.69
C ASP A 87 11.40 6.31 6.22
N ALA A 88 11.64 5.31 5.37
CA ALA A 88 11.25 5.35 3.96
C ALA A 88 9.73 5.36 3.75
N ALA A 89 8.94 4.99 4.77
CA ALA A 89 7.48 5.03 4.71
C ALA A 89 6.88 6.41 5.04
N LYS A 90 7.70 7.35 5.56
CA LYS A 90 7.21 8.68 5.96
C LYS A 90 6.66 9.46 4.76
N GLY A 91 5.48 10.05 4.92
CA GLY A 91 4.84 10.85 3.88
C GLY A 91 4.19 10.05 2.75
N ILE A 92 4.17 8.72 2.83
CA ILE A 92 3.39 7.87 1.93
C ILE A 92 1.92 7.86 2.37
N TYR A 93 1.01 8.05 1.43
CA TYR A 93 -0.43 8.03 1.67
C TYR A 93 -1.00 6.69 1.20
N SER A 94 -1.53 5.88 2.12
CA SER A 94 -2.21 4.64 1.77
C SER A 94 -3.73 4.82 1.79
N VAL A 95 -4.39 4.28 0.76
CA VAL A 95 -5.85 4.35 0.62
C VAL A 95 -6.41 2.93 0.62
N LEU A 96 -6.94 2.52 1.76
CA LEU A 96 -7.55 1.21 1.99
C LEU A 96 -8.76 1.38 2.91
N ASN A 97 -9.61 0.35 2.98
CA ASN A 97 -10.74 0.28 3.90
C ASN A 97 -10.35 0.06 5.38
N TYR A 98 -9.05 -0.06 5.67
CA TYR A 98 -8.55 -0.35 7.01
C TYR A 98 -7.18 0.30 7.26
N ALA A 99 -6.99 0.75 8.50
CA ALA A 99 -5.70 1.09 9.08
C ALA A 99 -5.67 0.60 10.53
N ALA A 100 -4.51 0.16 11.03
CA ALA A 100 -4.40 -0.39 12.37
C ALA A 100 -4.70 0.65 13.48
N ASP A 101 -4.61 1.94 13.17
CA ASP A 101 -4.86 3.05 14.07
C ASP A 101 -6.25 3.68 13.92
N LEU A 102 -7.19 3.03 13.22
CA LEU A 102 -8.57 3.49 13.13
C LEU A 102 -9.18 3.70 14.53
N ASP A 103 -9.62 4.93 14.81
CA ASP A 103 -10.10 5.31 16.14
C ASP A 103 -11.57 4.94 16.36
N ASN A 104 -11.82 3.66 16.57
CA ASN A 104 -13.12 3.15 17.00
C ASN A 104 -12.97 1.94 17.94
N GLU A 105 -14.05 1.62 18.65
CA GLU A 105 -14.04 0.56 19.67
C GLU A 105 -13.74 -0.82 19.10
N ALA A 106 -14.35 -1.18 17.96
CA ALA A 106 -14.15 -2.47 17.32
C ALA A 106 -12.67 -2.67 16.92
N ASN A 107 -12.05 -1.65 16.35
CA ASN A 107 -10.65 -1.70 15.97
C ASN A 107 -9.72 -1.82 17.19
N ARG A 108 -9.99 -1.08 18.28
CA ARG A 108 -9.18 -1.19 19.51
C ARG A 108 -9.19 -2.61 20.07
N THR A 109 -10.35 -3.27 20.09
CA THR A 109 -10.48 -4.67 20.51
C THR A 109 -9.70 -5.60 19.58
N PHE A 110 -9.90 -5.47 18.26
CA PHE A 110 -9.19 -6.29 17.28
C PHE A 110 -7.67 -6.16 17.37
N VAL A 111 -7.16 -4.93 17.47
CA VAL A 111 -5.71 -4.65 17.59
C VAL A 111 -5.16 -5.20 18.90
N ALA A 112 -5.88 -5.09 20.01
CA ALA A 112 -5.46 -5.68 21.28
C ALA A 112 -5.38 -7.21 21.21
N ASP A 113 -6.43 -7.87 20.68
CA ASP A 113 -6.46 -9.31 20.48
C ASP A 113 -5.33 -9.80 19.56
N TRP A 114 -5.07 -9.04 18.50
CA TRP A 114 -4.00 -9.33 17.54
C TRP A 114 -2.62 -9.22 18.19
N THR A 115 -2.33 -8.09 18.85
CA THR A 115 -1.02 -7.81 19.44
C THR A 115 -0.71 -8.65 20.69
N ALA A 116 -1.72 -9.26 21.32
CA ALA A 116 -1.50 -10.28 22.34
C ALA A 116 -0.88 -11.59 21.80
N LYS A 117 -0.94 -11.82 20.48
CA LYS A 117 -0.49 -13.06 19.82
C LYS A 117 0.57 -12.84 18.75
N HIS A 118 0.84 -11.59 18.35
CA HIS A 118 1.73 -11.26 17.23
C HIS A 118 2.56 -10.00 17.54
N ASP A 119 3.79 -9.97 17.06
CA ASP A 119 4.74 -8.86 17.27
C ASP A 119 4.56 -7.69 16.29
N THR A 120 3.47 -7.66 15.52
CA THR A 120 3.25 -6.68 14.45
C THR A 120 1.86 -6.10 14.55
N GLN A 121 1.64 -4.93 13.98
CA GLN A 121 0.28 -4.40 13.81
C GLN A 121 -0.50 -5.25 12.80
N PRO A 122 -1.83 -5.39 12.95
CA PRO A 122 -2.64 -6.13 11.99
C PRO A 122 -2.66 -5.44 10.62
N THR A 123 -2.87 -6.25 9.59
CA THR A 123 -3.08 -5.81 8.21
C THR A 123 -4.57 -5.78 7.87
N THR A 124 -4.92 -5.20 6.73
CA THR A 124 -6.27 -5.32 6.16
C THR A 124 -6.66 -6.77 5.90
N TYR A 125 -5.69 -7.65 5.60
CA TYR A 125 -5.93 -9.09 5.45
C TYR A 125 -6.31 -9.76 6.78
N ALA A 126 -5.61 -9.38 7.86
CA ALA A 126 -5.90 -9.86 9.20
C ALA A 126 -7.28 -9.41 9.67
N MET A 127 -7.60 -8.12 9.48
CA MET A 127 -8.93 -7.57 9.78
C MET A 127 -10.02 -8.32 9.01
N SER A 128 -9.84 -8.49 7.69
CA SER A 128 -10.83 -9.17 6.85
C SER A 128 -11.08 -10.61 7.30
N SER A 129 -10.03 -11.29 7.77
CA SER A 129 -10.11 -12.66 8.29
C SER A 129 -10.79 -12.71 9.67
N TYR A 130 -10.52 -11.73 10.52
CA TYR A 130 -11.17 -11.60 11.83
C TYR A 130 -12.68 -11.38 11.68
N ASP A 131 -13.08 -10.47 10.80
CA ASP A 131 -14.49 -10.21 10.50
C ASP A 131 -15.18 -11.44 9.88
N ALA A 132 -14.51 -12.13 8.94
CA ALA A 132 -15.05 -13.35 8.35
C ALA A 132 -15.31 -14.45 9.38
N ALA A 133 -14.39 -14.65 10.33
CA ALA A 133 -14.56 -15.61 11.41
C ALA A 133 -15.71 -15.22 12.35
N ALA A 134 -15.84 -13.93 12.71
CA ALA A 134 -16.93 -13.43 13.55
C ALA A 134 -18.31 -13.58 12.87
N VAL A 135 -18.38 -13.38 11.54
CA VAL A 135 -19.61 -13.62 10.77
C VAL A 135 -19.96 -15.10 10.75
N LEU A 136 -18.96 -15.97 10.57
CA LEU A 136 -19.18 -17.43 10.56
C LEU A 136 -19.71 -17.92 11.91
N ASP A 137 -19.09 -17.50 13.03
CA ASP A 137 -19.51 -17.86 14.39
C ASP A 137 -20.99 -17.51 14.64
N LYS A 138 -21.39 -16.29 14.27
CA LYS A 138 -22.79 -15.84 14.36
C LYS A 138 -23.77 -16.64 13.50
N ALA A 139 -23.30 -17.23 12.39
CA ALA A 139 -24.14 -17.98 11.48
C ALA A 139 -24.34 -19.44 11.92
N VAL A 140 -23.42 -19.99 12.72
CA VAL A 140 -23.44 -21.40 13.17
C VAL A 140 -23.84 -21.59 14.64
N ALA A 141 -23.84 -20.52 15.43
CA ALA A 141 -24.37 -20.51 16.81
C ALA A 141 -25.90 -20.56 16.83
#